data_AF-A0A3M1ZGI2-F1
#
_entry.id   AF-A0A3M1ZGI2-F1
#
_cell.length_a   1.000
_cell.length_b   1.000
_cell.length_c   1.000
_cell.angle_alpha   90.00
_cell.angle_beta   90.00
_cell.angle_gamma   90.00
#
_symmetry.space_group_name_H-M   'P 1'
#
loop_
_entity.id
_entity.type
_entity.pdbx_description
1 polymer ?
#
loop_
_entity_poly.entity_id
_entity_poly.type
_entity_poly.pdbx_seq_one_letter_code
_entity_poly.pdbx_strand_id
1 'polypeptide(L)'
;DPEFVEAVQESFWNKTDFCIFQEGVIDEIISGGVGPDGIPPIDDPTFDDIATASEWLQPQSPVIAVSWDGVARAYPLAILTRHEIVNDVIGDTPVAVTFCPLCNSAIVYDRRVDGETLRFGVSGFLRNSDLVMWDDKTQSWWQQFTGEGIVGTYTGTLLEIIPSQIVGFSAFVEQFPDGEVLSPNGRNYGSNPYTGYDSNPRPFLFAGTPDERLFPTERVLGIFLNDTPVAYPFETLAEVGVINDTIGETDVVAFWQPGAASALDGADIDSSRDVGMAGLFERELDGEILSFVLVDGAIQDEQTGSTWNIFGTAVDGPLAGSQLRQLNAFPHFWFSWAAFYPETVIYGFEEQESSNQSETGAVSAASPSRNELDPVLGAEDAPITLIEYGAYGCPSCRMLHQSGVLEQLLEEFPGQIKIIYRDFPVIYPNYDYMAAELAQCVLDQGNDLFWAYHDALFTIAQPGFSDEEALIALAGDIGADVEAVRACAASDIHLETVRYDEQRGFALGLRGTPSIVINDRVIYLTSLEQIREEVLKELDTLQQ
;
A
#
# COMPACT_ATOMS: atom_id res chain seq x y z
N ASP A 1 24.21 -4.96 -23.59
CA ASP A 1 23.87 -4.95 -25.03
C ASP A 1 24.80 -3.98 -25.77
N PRO A 2 25.55 -4.39 -26.81
CA PRO A 2 26.42 -3.50 -27.59
C PRO A 2 25.69 -2.34 -28.28
N GLU A 3 24.41 -2.50 -28.65
CA GLU A 3 23.61 -1.43 -29.27
C GLU A 3 23.24 -0.34 -28.24
N PHE A 4 23.03 -0.71 -26.97
CA PHE A 4 22.85 0.24 -25.86
C PHE A 4 24.11 1.09 -25.63
N VAL A 5 25.29 0.47 -25.67
CA VAL A 5 26.58 1.17 -25.49
C VAL A 5 26.82 2.17 -26.64
N GLU A 6 26.52 1.79 -27.88
CA GLU A 6 26.70 2.67 -29.05
C GLU A 6 25.70 3.84 -29.05
N ALA A 7 24.44 3.61 -28.66
CA ALA A 7 23.42 4.65 -28.52
C ALA A 7 23.70 5.64 -27.38
N VAL A 8 24.28 5.18 -26.27
CA VAL A 8 24.64 6.02 -25.12
C VAL A 8 25.90 6.84 -25.42
N GLN A 9 26.91 6.26 -26.08
CA GLN A 9 28.20 6.93 -26.37
C GLN A 9 28.12 8.02 -27.46
N GLU A 10 27.16 7.97 -28.39
CA GLU A 10 26.94 9.05 -29.38
C GLU A 10 26.07 10.22 -28.86
N SER A 11 25.67 10.19 -27.59
CA SER A 11 24.59 11.01 -27.04
C SER A 11 25.02 12.00 -25.94
N PHE A 12 24.01 12.67 -25.38
CA PHE A 12 24.06 13.59 -24.24
C PHE A 12 25.02 13.21 -23.11
N TRP A 13 25.19 11.90 -22.83
CA TRP A 13 25.95 11.30 -21.73
C TRP A 13 27.48 11.29 -21.94
N ASN A 14 28.06 12.36 -22.48
CA ASN A 14 29.48 12.41 -22.83
C ASN A 14 30.44 12.68 -21.65
N LYS A 15 29.91 12.97 -20.46
CA LYS A 15 30.69 13.13 -19.22
C LYS A 15 30.60 11.91 -18.29
N THR A 16 29.62 11.03 -18.51
CA THR A 16 29.41 9.85 -17.68
C THR A 16 30.53 8.84 -17.89
N ASP A 17 31.20 8.43 -16.81
CA ASP A 17 32.15 7.31 -16.85
C ASP A 17 31.42 5.98 -16.63
N PHE A 18 31.00 5.34 -17.73
CA PHE A 18 30.33 4.04 -17.70
C PHE A 18 31.22 2.86 -17.27
N CYS A 19 32.51 3.09 -16.97
CA CYS A 19 33.35 2.07 -16.35
C CYS A 19 33.18 2.03 -14.82
N ILE A 20 32.52 3.04 -14.24
CA ILE A 20 32.24 3.14 -12.81
C ILE A 20 30.72 3.01 -12.65
N PHE A 21 30.27 1.92 -12.05
CA PHE A 21 28.85 1.64 -11.82
C PHE A 21 28.69 0.58 -10.72
N GLN A 22 27.53 0.55 -10.08
CA GLN A 22 27.18 -0.49 -9.13
C GLN A 22 27.02 -1.85 -9.83
N GLU A 23 27.48 -2.92 -9.20
CA GLU A 23 27.35 -4.27 -9.78
C GLU A 23 25.88 -4.61 -10.06
N GLY A 24 25.59 -5.14 -11.25
CA GLY A 24 24.24 -5.54 -11.68
C GLY A 24 23.33 -4.39 -12.16
N VAL A 25 23.62 -3.14 -11.80
CA VAL A 25 22.66 -2.03 -11.98
C VAL A 25 22.30 -1.74 -13.44
N ILE A 26 23.23 -1.94 -14.36
CA ILE A 26 23.02 -1.66 -15.79
C ILE A 26 21.94 -2.57 -16.39
N ASP A 27 21.81 -3.80 -15.90
CA ASP A 27 20.82 -4.75 -16.39
C ASP A 27 19.41 -4.49 -15.83
N GLU A 28 19.31 -3.73 -14.74
CA GLU A 28 18.05 -3.36 -14.08
C GLU A 28 17.47 -2.04 -14.61
N ILE A 29 18.31 -1.20 -15.23
CA ILE A 29 17.90 0.09 -15.77
C ILE A 29 17.17 -0.09 -17.11
N ILE A 30 15.98 0.51 -17.21
CA ILE A 30 15.16 0.52 -18.42
C ILE A 30 14.86 1.95 -18.86
N SER A 31 14.47 2.13 -20.13
CA SER A 31 14.01 3.43 -20.62
C SER A 31 12.54 3.68 -20.29
N GLY A 32 12.23 4.86 -19.76
CA GLY A 32 10.87 5.38 -19.60
C GLY A 32 10.26 5.97 -20.88
N GLY A 33 11.00 5.96 -22.00
CA GLY A 33 10.52 6.43 -23.30
C GLY A 33 10.69 7.92 -23.58
N VAL A 34 11.36 8.66 -22.68
CA VAL A 34 11.76 10.06 -22.88
C VAL A 34 13.27 10.21 -22.80
N GLY A 35 13.82 11.24 -23.45
CA GLY A 35 15.25 11.58 -23.31
C GLY A 35 15.53 12.36 -22.02
N PRO A 36 16.81 12.71 -21.78
CA PRO A 36 17.20 13.54 -20.65
C PRO A 36 16.44 14.87 -20.63
N ASP A 37 15.87 15.20 -19.48
CA ASP A 37 14.97 16.33 -19.22
C ASP A 37 13.75 16.39 -20.16
N GLY A 38 13.36 15.26 -20.76
CA GLY A 38 12.11 15.15 -21.51
C GLY A 38 10.88 15.39 -20.62
N ILE A 39 11.03 15.12 -19.32
CA ILE A 39 10.23 15.70 -18.25
C ILE A 39 11.09 16.82 -17.65
N PRO A 40 10.77 18.10 -17.91
CA PRO A 40 11.68 19.19 -17.58
C PRO A 40 11.66 19.47 -16.07
N PRO A 41 12.82 19.46 -15.38
CA PRO A 41 12.89 19.89 -13.99
C PRO A 41 12.65 21.41 -13.88
N ILE A 42 12.32 21.88 -12.68
CA ILE A 42 12.22 23.31 -12.37
C ILE A 42 13.54 23.78 -11.76
N ASP A 43 14.31 24.57 -12.52
CA ASP A 43 15.65 25.04 -12.13
C ASP A 43 15.68 26.45 -11.52
N ASP A 44 14.59 27.22 -11.68
CA ASP A 44 14.43 28.58 -11.17
C ASP A 44 13.01 28.71 -10.57
N PRO A 45 12.74 28.04 -9.43
CA PRO A 45 11.43 28.06 -8.81
C PRO A 45 11.09 29.45 -8.27
N THR A 46 9.82 29.83 -8.43
CA THR A 46 9.24 31.01 -7.79
C THR A 46 8.17 30.56 -6.81
N PHE A 47 7.90 31.38 -5.81
CA PHE A 47 6.99 31.01 -4.73
C PHE A 47 5.91 32.06 -4.54
N ASP A 48 4.71 31.56 -4.30
CA ASP A 48 3.53 32.31 -3.91
C ASP A 48 3.40 32.30 -2.39
N ASP A 49 2.83 33.37 -1.82
CA ASP A 49 2.36 33.33 -0.44
C ASP A 49 1.11 32.42 -0.32
N ILE A 50 0.77 32.03 0.91
CA ILE A 50 -0.39 31.16 1.17
C ILE A 50 -1.68 31.71 0.60
N ALA A 51 -1.90 33.03 0.68
CA ALA A 51 -3.12 33.66 0.19
C ALA A 51 -3.28 33.47 -1.32
N THR A 52 -2.19 33.68 -2.07
CA THR A 52 -2.15 33.49 -3.53
C THR A 52 -2.27 32.01 -3.90
N ALA A 53 -1.56 31.13 -3.20
CA ALA A 53 -1.63 29.69 -3.42
C ALA A 53 -3.04 29.11 -3.16
N SER A 54 -3.76 29.67 -2.18
CA SER A 54 -5.14 29.29 -1.87
C SER A 54 -6.15 29.66 -2.96
N GLU A 55 -5.75 30.43 -3.98
CA GLU A 55 -6.62 30.69 -5.14
C GLU A 55 -6.77 29.48 -6.06
N TRP A 56 -5.84 28.50 -5.98
CA TRP A 56 -5.82 27.34 -6.88
C TRP A 56 -5.61 26.00 -6.18
N LEU A 57 -5.09 25.97 -4.96
CA LEU A 57 -5.03 24.76 -4.12
C LEU A 57 -6.26 24.63 -3.23
N GLN A 58 -6.72 23.41 -3.04
CA GLN A 58 -7.75 23.05 -2.07
C GLN A 58 -7.10 22.60 -0.74
N PRO A 59 -7.84 22.59 0.38
CA PRO A 59 -7.32 22.13 1.67
C PRO A 59 -6.63 20.77 1.62
N GLN A 60 -7.21 19.82 0.87
CA GLN A 60 -6.70 18.47 0.70
C GLN A 60 -5.64 18.30 -0.39
N SER A 61 -5.28 19.37 -1.12
CA SER A 61 -4.28 19.27 -2.18
C SER A 61 -2.96 18.75 -1.61
N PRO A 62 -2.40 17.64 -2.10
CA PRO A 62 -1.19 17.07 -1.54
C PRO A 62 0.04 17.92 -1.91
N VAL A 63 0.85 18.24 -0.91
CA VAL A 63 2.10 19.00 -1.04
C VAL A 63 3.23 18.25 -0.33
N ILE A 64 4.45 18.32 -0.87
CA ILE A 64 5.66 18.01 -0.10
C ILE A 64 5.94 19.22 0.79
N ALA A 65 5.81 19.07 2.10
CA ALA A 65 6.16 20.06 3.09
C ALA A 65 7.61 19.88 3.54
N VAL A 66 8.38 20.96 3.50
CA VAL A 66 9.78 21.01 3.96
C VAL A 66 9.94 22.21 4.86
N SER A 67 10.58 22.04 6.02
CA SER A 67 11.00 23.14 6.89
C SER A 67 12.46 22.98 7.23
N TRP A 68 13.28 23.93 6.80
CA TRP A 68 14.73 23.86 6.95
C TRP A 68 15.30 25.25 7.22
N ASP A 69 16.17 25.36 8.21
CA ASP A 69 16.78 26.62 8.65
C ASP A 69 15.77 27.77 8.87
N GLY A 70 14.58 27.44 9.37
CA GLY A 70 13.50 28.41 9.65
C GLY A 70 12.73 28.89 8.43
N VAL A 71 12.97 28.30 7.25
CA VAL A 71 12.21 28.55 6.02
C VAL A 71 11.34 27.33 5.73
N ALA A 72 10.02 27.54 5.60
CA ALA A 72 9.06 26.50 5.27
C ALA A 72 8.57 26.65 3.83
N ARG A 73 8.61 25.55 3.07
CA ARG A 73 8.13 25.49 1.69
C ARG A 73 7.21 24.31 1.45
N ALA A 74 6.19 24.55 0.63
CA ALA A 74 5.31 23.53 0.10
C ALA A 74 5.51 23.38 -1.42
N TYR A 75 5.64 22.14 -1.89
CA TYR A 75 5.75 21.81 -3.31
C TYR A 75 4.56 20.94 -3.71
N PRO A 76 3.53 21.52 -4.37
CA PRO A 76 2.34 20.78 -4.74
C PRO A 76 2.63 19.61 -5.67
N LEU A 77 2.09 18.43 -5.34
CA LEU A 77 2.22 17.26 -6.21
C LEU A 77 1.54 17.50 -7.57
N ALA A 78 0.54 18.37 -7.63
CA ALA A 78 -0.04 18.83 -8.90
C ALA A 78 1.01 19.36 -9.91
N ILE A 79 2.07 20.02 -9.41
CA ILE A 79 3.20 20.48 -10.23
C ILE A 79 4.20 19.34 -10.41
N LEU A 80 4.59 18.67 -9.34
CA LEU A 80 5.64 17.66 -9.36
C LEU A 80 5.29 16.42 -10.20
N THR A 81 4.02 16.03 -10.32
CA THR A 81 3.60 14.95 -11.25
C THR A 81 3.90 15.29 -12.73
N ARG A 82 4.24 16.54 -13.06
CA ARG A 82 4.61 17.01 -14.41
C ARG A 82 6.08 17.39 -14.57
N HIS A 83 6.83 17.47 -13.48
CA HIS A 83 8.19 18.03 -13.44
C HIS A 83 9.21 17.13 -12.74
N GLU A 84 8.74 16.31 -11.80
CA GLU A 84 9.47 15.31 -10.99
C GLU A 84 10.60 15.85 -10.12
N ILE A 85 11.29 16.94 -10.51
CA ILE A 85 12.41 17.53 -9.79
C ILE A 85 12.28 19.05 -9.76
N VAL A 86 12.50 19.65 -8.60
CA VAL A 86 12.70 21.09 -8.41
C VAL A 86 14.09 21.29 -7.79
N ASN A 87 14.98 21.99 -8.50
CA ASN A 87 16.27 22.42 -7.96
C ASN A 87 16.08 23.79 -7.30
N ASP A 88 16.16 23.82 -5.98
CA ASP A 88 15.84 24.98 -5.17
C ASP A 88 16.99 25.33 -4.21
N VAL A 89 16.81 26.39 -3.42
CA VAL A 89 17.64 26.81 -2.30
C VAL A 89 16.73 27.25 -1.15
N ILE A 90 16.66 26.44 -0.09
CA ILE A 90 15.91 26.75 1.14
C ILE A 90 16.88 27.34 2.16
N GLY A 91 16.69 28.60 2.54
CA GLY A 91 17.70 29.33 3.30
C GLY A 91 19.01 29.43 2.50
N ASP A 92 20.09 28.85 3.03
CA ASP A 92 21.39 28.75 2.35
C ASP A 92 21.67 27.32 1.80
N THR A 93 20.71 26.40 1.96
CA THR A 93 20.87 24.99 1.60
C THR A 93 20.29 24.74 0.20
N PRO A 94 21.12 24.43 -0.81
CA PRO A 94 20.63 24.04 -2.12
C PRO A 94 20.01 22.64 -2.02
N VAL A 95 18.76 22.50 -2.47
CA VAL A 95 18.03 21.23 -2.39
C VAL A 95 17.56 20.76 -3.75
N ALA A 96 17.41 19.44 -3.90
CA ALA A 96 16.64 18.81 -4.96
C ALA A 96 15.39 18.20 -4.34
N VAL A 97 14.22 18.78 -4.64
CA VAL A 97 12.92 18.24 -4.23
C VAL A 97 12.44 17.31 -5.33
N THR A 98 12.27 16.03 -5.01
CA THR A 98 12.02 14.99 -6.00
C THR A 98 10.70 14.28 -5.72
N PHE A 99 9.99 13.92 -6.78
CA PHE A 99 8.79 13.10 -6.70
C PHE A 99 8.74 12.11 -7.86
N CYS A 100 8.79 10.81 -7.55
CA CYS A 100 8.50 9.76 -8.51
C CYS A 100 7.01 9.37 -8.42
N PRO A 101 6.16 9.75 -9.40
CA PRO A 101 4.75 9.40 -9.38
C PRO A 101 4.51 7.89 -9.53
N LEU A 102 5.43 7.15 -10.15
CA LEU A 102 5.29 5.70 -10.31
C LEU A 102 5.49 4.93 -9.00
N CYS A 103 6.23 5.51 -8.05
CA CYS A 103 6.59 4.90 -6.77
C CYS A 103 5.91 5.58 -5.58
N ASN A 104 5.14 6.66 -5.82
CA ASN A 104 4.63 7.58 -4.80
C ASN A 104 5.74 8.11 -3.86
N SER A 105 7.00 8.15 -4.32
CA SER A 105 8.15 8.55 -3.51
C SER A 105 8.38 10.05 -3.60
N ALA A 106 8.37 10.74 -2.47
CA ALA A 106 8.73 12.15 -2.34
C ALA A 106 9.93 12.29 -1.40
N ILE A 107 11.10 12.68 -1.92
CA ILE A 107 12.32 12.81 -1.12
C ILE A 107 13.04 14.11 -1.48
N VAL A 108 13.57 14.77 -0.46
CA VAL A 108 14.34 16.01 -0.62
C VAL A 108 15.78 15.75 -0.24
N TYR A 109 16.70 16.19 -1.09
CA TYR A 109 18.13 15.99 -0.90
C TYR A 109 18.86 17.33 -0.83
N ASP A 110 19.88 17.44 0.01
CA ASP A 110 20.94 18.43 -0.20
C ASP A 110 21.71 18.04 -1.46
N ARG A 111 21.78 18.95 -2.42
CA ARG A 111 22.43 18.70 -3.72
C ARG A 111 23.90 19.10 -3.75
N ARG A 112 24.55 19.27 -2.60
CA ARG A 112 25.99 19.47 -2.48
C ARG A 112 26.72 18.14 -2.38
N VAL A 113 27.66 17.92 -3.29
CA VAL A 113 28.55 16.74 -3.29
C VAL A 113 29.97 17.24 -3.53
N ASP A 114 30.91 16.82 -2.68
CA ASP A 114 32.32 17.20 -2.77
C ASP A 114 32.57 18.72 -2.85
N GLY A 115 31.71 19.51 -2.21
CA GLY A 115 31.79 20.98 -2.21
C GLY A 115 31.23 21.67 -3.46
N GLU A 116 30.69 20.90 -4.41
CA GLU A 116 30.00 21.41 -5.59
C GLU A 116 28.49 21.32 -5.41
N THR A 117 27.77 22.36 -5.82
CA THR A 117 26.32 22.32 -5.93
C THR A 117 25.92 21.74 -7.27
N LEU A 118 25.32 20.55 -7.26
CA LEU A 118 24.84 19.86 -8.45
C LEU A 118 23.46 20.39 -8.86
N ARG A 119 23.17 20.36 -10.17
CA ARG A 119 21.81 20.49 -10.70
C ARG A 119 21.34 19.10 -11.13
N PHE A 120 20.20 18.66 -10.59
CA PHE A 120 19.62 17.37 -10.94
C PHE A 120 18.59 17.50 -12.05
N GLY A 121 18.58 16.53 -12.96
CA GLY A 121 17.56 16.41 -14.00
C GLY A 121 16.98 15.02 -14.08
N VAL A 122 15.92 14.87 -14.87
CA VAL A 122 15.26 13.59 -15.13
C VAL A 122 16.02 12.90 -16.25
N SER A 123 16.56 11.70 -16.03
CA SER A 123 17.38 11.04 -17.06
C SER A 123 16.54 10.44 -18.20
N GLY A 124 15.26 10.15 -17.92
CA GLY A 124 14.39 9.34 -18.78
C GLY A 124 14.57 7.82 -18.59
N PHE A 125 15.46 7.41 -17.68
CA PHE A 125 15.63 6.02 -17.27
C PHE A 125 14.93 5.74 -15.93
N LEU A 126 14.58 4.47 -15.74
CA LEU A 126 13.95 3.95 -14.54
C LEU A 126 14.68 2.70 -14.04
N ARG A 127 14.64 2.47 -12.72
CA ARG A 127 15.08 1.23 -12.08
C ARG A 127 14.07 0.87 -10.99
N ASN A 128 13.49 -0.33 -11.04
CA ASN A 128 12.35 -0.72 -10.18
C ASN A 128 11.15 0.24 -10.29
N SER A 129 10.89 0.76 -11.50
CA SER A 129 9.99 1.90 -11.79
C SER A 129 10.36 3.25 -11.18
N ASP A 130 11.39 3.30 -10.34
CA ASP A 130 11.84 4.53 -9.72
C ASP A 130 12.66 5.38 -10.69
N LEU A 131 12.50 6.70 -10.54
CA LEU A 131 13.18 7.70 -11.34
C LEU A 131 14.70 7.58 -11.17
N VAL A 132 15.43 7.49 -12.28
CA VAL A 132 16.88 7.73 -12.27
C VAL A 132 17.13 9.20 -12.58
N MET A 133 17.75 9.91 -11.66
CA MET A 133 18.17 11.30 -11.83
C MET A 133 19.56 11.36 -12.48
N TRP A 134 19.95 12.54 -12.95
CA TRP A 134 21.32 12.79 -13.42
C TRP A 134 21.83 14.17 -13.01
N ASP A 135 23.14 14.33 -12.82
CA ASP A 135 23.75 15.63 -12.45
C ASP A 135 24.42 16.36 -13.63
N ASP A 136 24.37 17.71 -13.63
CA ASP A 136 24.90 18.55 -14.71
C ASP A 136 26.44 18.53 -14.85
N LYS A 137 27.16 18.27 -13.75
CA LYS A 137 28.62 18.38 -13.69
C LYS A 137 29.30 17.19 -14.32
N THR A 138 28.92 15.99 -13.89
CA THR A 138 29.56 14.72 -14.24
C THR A 138 28.64 13.81 -15.05
N GLN A 139 27.34 14.13 -15.11
CA GLN A 139 26.33 13.25 -15.69
C GLN A 139 26.33 11.85 -15.07
N SER A 140 26.68 11.76 -13.78
CA SER A 140 26.45 10.54 -13.03
C SER A 140 24.94 10.33 -12.89
N TRP A 141 24.53 9.07 -12.82
CA TRP A 141 23.16 8.67 -12.62
C TRP A 141 22.94 8.36 -11.15
N TRP A 142 21.80 8.78 -10.63
CA TRP A 142 21.48 8.71 -9.21
C TRP A 142 20.10 8.09 -9.03
N GLN A 143 19.96 7.16 -8.09
CA GLN A 143 18.67 6.58 -7.75
C GLN A 143 17.86 7.59 -6.94
N GLN A 144 16.68 8.00 -7.41
CA GLN A 144 15.84 8.93 -6.66
C GLN A 144 15.39 8.35 -5.31
N PHE A 145 15.12 7.04 -5.25
CA PHE A 145 14.66 6.36 -4.04
C PHE A 145 15.67 6.35 -2.88
N THR A 146 16.96 6.14 -3.18
CA THR A 146 18.01 5.98 -2.15
C THR A 146 18.92 7.19 -2.04
N GLY A 147 18.94 8.07 -3.06
CA GLY A 147 19.88 9.18 -3.16
C GLY A 147 21.30 8.74 -3.51
N GLU A 148 21.51 7.49 -3.91
CA GLU A 148 22.84 6.96 -4.23
C GLU A 148 23.20 7.18 -5.69
N GLY A 149 24.46 7.56 -5.96
CA GLY A 149 25.03 7.49 -7.29
C GLY A 149 25.20 6.03 -7.72
N ILE A 150 24.62 5.66 -8.86
CA ILE A 150 24.58 4.27 -9.35
C ILE A 150 25.44 4.04 -10.60
N VAL A 151 25.68 5.07 -11.41
CA VAL A 151 26.54 5.02 -12.60
C VAL A 151 27.31 6.33 -12.73
N GLY A 152 28.58 6.28 -13.13
CA GLY A 152 29.42 7.45 -13.36
C GLY A 152 30.31 7.80 -12.16
N THR A 153 30.80 9.04 -12.18
CA THR A 153 31.83 9.55 -11.26
C THR A 153 31.44 9.40 -9.79
N TYR A 154 30.17 9.61 -9.46
CA TYR A 154 29.66 9.58 -8.09
C TYR A 154 29.06 8.24 -7.66
N THR A 155 29.39 7.15 -8.36
CA THR A 155 28.92 5.81 -7.95
C THR A 155 29.32 5.50 -6.50
N GLY A 156 28.35 5.10 -5.67
CA GLY A 156 28.54 4.79 -4.24
C GLY A 156 28.44 6.00 -3.30
N THR A 157 28.26 7.21 -3.84
CA THR A 157 28.05 8.42 -3.04
C THR A 157 26.56 8.55 -2.69
N LEU A 158 26.25 8.84 -1.43
CA LEU A 158 24.89 9.10 -0.95
C LEU A 158 24.66 10.61 -0.80
N LEU A 159 23.50 11.07 -1.26
CA LEU A 159 23.00 12.40 -0.95
C LEU A 159 22.46 12.47 0.47
N GLU A 160 22.60 13.63 1.12
CA GLU A 160 22.01 13.88 2.43
C GLU A 160 20.51 14.14 2.27
N ILE A 161 19.67 13.39 2.99
CA ILE A 161 18.22 13.57 3.00
C ILE A 161 17.84 14.73 3.92
N ILE A 162 17.04 15.64 3.40
CA ILE A 162 16.38 16.71 4.16
C ILE A 162 14.98 16.20 4.58
N PRO A 163 14.61 16.27 5.88
CA PRO A 163 13.30 15.84 6.35
C PRO A 163 12.16 16.56 5.63
N SER A 164 11.18 15.79 5.18
CA SER A 164 9.99 16.28 4.49
C SER A 164 8.81 15.34 4.70
N GLN A 165 7.58 15.81 4.45
CA GLN A 165 6.37 14.98 4.52
C GLN A 165 5.44 15.29 3.35
N ILE A 166 4.69 14.30 2.87
CA ILE A 166 3.51 14.56 2.04
C ILE A 166 2.34 14.83 2.98
N VAL A 167 1.74 16.02 2.86
CA VAL A 167 0.60 16.46 3.66
C VAL A 167 -0.43 17.16 2.79
N GLY A 168 -1.64 17.34 3.30
CA GLY A 168 -2.62 18.26 2.72
C GLY A 168 -2.17 19.71 2.88
N PHE A 169 -2.54 20.55 1.92
CA PHE A 169 -2.22 21.98 1.93
C PHE A 169 -2.72 22.68 3.21
N SER A 170 -3.89 22.30 3.75
CA SER A 170 -4.37 22.87 5.01
C SER A 170 -3.46 22.58 6.19
N ALA A 171 -2.94 21.34 6.30
CA ALA A 171 -2.00 20.99 7.37
C ALA A 171 -0.71 21.83 7.27
N PHE A 172 -0.19 22.02 6.05
CA PHE A 172 0.95 22.91 5.82
C PHE A 172 0.65 24.36 6.25
N VAL A 173 -0.50 24.91 5.87
CA VAL A 173 -0.90 26.28 6.24
C VAL A 173 -1.06 26.44 7.75
N GLU A 174 -1.62 25.45 8.43
CA GLU A 174 -1.79 25.45 9.88
C GLU A 174 -0.45 25.44 10.62
N GLN A 175 0.51 24.64 10.16
CA GLN A 175 1.84 24.54 10.76
C GLN A 175 2.73 25.74 10.41
N PHE A 176 2.66 26.22 9.17
CA PHE A 176 3.55 27.23 8.61
C PHE A 176 2.75 28.38 7.99
N PRO A 177 2.12 29.26 8.79
CA PRO A 177 1.24 30.31 8.28
C PRO A 177 1.96 31.40 7.46
N ASP A 178 3.29 31.49 7.58
CA ASP A 178 4.16 32.36 6.78
C ASP A 178 4.95 31.57 5.71
N GLY A 179 4.59 30.30 5.48
CA GLY A 179 5.25 29.43 4.51
C GLY A 179 5.03 29.85 3.06
N GLU A 180 5.95 29.43 2.20
CA GLU A 180 5.94 29.73 0.77
C GLU A 180 5.51 28.50 -0.04
N VAL A 181 4.80 28.68 -1.15
CA VAL A 181 4.28 27.58 -1.98
C VAL A 181 4.82 27.69 -3.39
N LEU A 182 5.33 26.61 -3.96
CA LEU A 182 5.84 26.62 -5.34
C LEU A 182 4.76 27.12 -6.30
N SER A 183 5.07 28.21 -7.02
CA SER A 183 4.12 28.89 -7.90
C SER A 183 3.91 28.12 -9.21
N PRO A 184 2.67 28.05 -9.71
CA PRO A 184 2.41 27.45 -11.02
C PRO A 184 2.86 28.34 -12.19
N ASN A 185 3.31 29.58 -11.93
CA ASN A 185 3.74 30.56 -12.96
C ASN A 185 2.72 30.75 -14.10
N GLY A 186 1.42 30.73 -13.76
CA GLY A 186 0.31 30.89 -14.70
C GLY A 186 0.00 29.67 -15.57
N ARG A 187 0.66 28.52 -15.35
CA ARG A 187 0.28 27.24 -15.96
C ARG A 187 -0.79 26.54 -15.13
N ASN A 188 -1.75 25.91 -15.78
CA ASN A 188 -2.75 25.11 -15.09
C ASN A 188 -2.17 23.72 -14.74
N TYR A 189 -2.18 23.38 -13.46
CA TYR A 189 -1.87 22.06 -12.92
C TYR A 189 -3.12 21.43 -12.30
N GLY A 190 -2.98 20.25 -11.67
CA GLY A 190 -4.07 19.53 -10.99
C GLY A 190 -4.61 18.33 -11.77
N SER A 191 -4.42 18.30 -13.10
CA SER A 191 -4.75 17.10 -13.89
C SER A 191 -3.72 15.99 -13.73
N ASN A 192 -4.17 14.84 -13.28
CA ASN A 192 -3.36 13.64 -13.07
C ASN A 192 -3.19 12.84 -14.38
N PRO A 193 -1.96 12.65 -14.89
CA PRO A 193 -1.70 11.79 -16.06
C PRO A 193 -1.69 10.28 -15.75
N TYR A 194 -1.75 9.89 -14.47
CA TYR A 194 -1.68 8.52 -13.97
C TYR A 194 -3.02 8.08 -13.36
N THR A 195 -4.15 8.43 -13.99
CA THR A 195 -5.48 8.11 -13.46
C THR A 195 -5.65 6.60 -13.20
N GLY A 196 -6.11 6.26 -12.00
CA GLY A 196 -6.34 4.89 -11.52
C GLY A 196 -5.06 4.13 -11.16
N TYR A 197 -3.89 4.76 -11.20
CA TYR A 197 -2.64 4.07 -10.90
C TYR A 197 -2.56 3.65 -9.44
N ASP A 198 -3.17 4.43 -8.55
CA ASP A 198 -3.22 4.23 -7.11
C ASP A 198 -4.09 3.06 -6.61
N SER A 199 -4.62 2.24 -7.53
CA SER A 199 -5.31 0.98 -7.25
C SER A 199 -4.90 -0.11 -8.23
N ASN A 200 -3.79 0.09 -8.94
CA ASN A 200 -3.38 -0.77 -10.03
C ASN A 200 -2.52 -1.93 -9.50
N PRO A 201 -2.94 -3.20 -9.66
CA PRO A 201 -2.15 -4.36 -9.23
C PRO A 201 -0.92 -4.61 -10.11
N ARG A 202 -0.75 -3.85 -11.20
CA ARG A 202 0.36 -3.99 -12.16
C ARG A 202 1.14 -2.69 -12.21
N PRO A 203 2.22 -2.59 -11.43
CA PRO A 203 3.10 -1.43 -11.45
C PRO A 203 3.57 -1.10 -12.87
N PHE A 204 3.53 0.18 -13.22
CA PHE A 204 3.88 0.62 -14.56
C PHE A 204 5.41 0.60 -14.71
N LEU A 205 5.88 0.06 -15.84
CA LEU A 205 7.32 -0.03 -16.15
C LEU A 205 8.15 -0.71 -15.04
N PHE A 206 7.57 -1.67 -14.34
CA PHE A 206 8.27 -2.50 -13.37
C PHE A 206 8.76 -3.80 -14.02
N ALA A 207 10.02 -4.13 -13.81
CA ALA A 207 10.62 -5.37 -14.29
C ALA A 207 10.69 -6.39 -13.14
N GLY A 208 10.12 -7.57 -13.36
CA GLY A 208 10.11 -8.65 -12.36
C GLY A 208 8.74 -8.86 -11.71
N THR A 209 8.72 -9.67 -10.66
CA THR A 209 7.53 -9.95 -9.86
C THR A 209 7.54 -9.06 -8.63
N PRO A 210 6.54 -8.21 -8.40
CA PRO A 210 6.41 -7.45 -7.16
C PRO A 210 6.42 -8.37 -5.94
N ASP A 211 6.95 -7.87 -4.82
CA ASP A 211 6.88 -8.57 -3.54
C ASP A 211 5.42 -8.81 -3.14
N GLU A 212 5.07 -10.06 -2.86
CA GLU A 212 3.69 -10.50 -2.65
C GLU A 212 3.17 -10.28 -1.23
N ARG A 213 3.98 -9.74 -0.30
CA ARG A 213 3.57 -9.55 1.09
C ARG A 213 2.48 -8.49 1.27
N LEU A 214 2.42 -7.48 0.40
CA LEU A 214 1.35 -6.47 0.35
C LEU A 214 0.90 -6.23 -1.10
N PHE A 215 -0.26 -5.60 -1.27
CA PHE A 215 -0.72 -5.19 -2.60
C PHE A 215 0.32 -4.26 -3.27
N PRO A 216 0.64 -4.40 -4.57
CA PRO A 216 1.76 -3.69 -5.17
C PRO A 216 1.71 -2.17 -4.96
N THR A 217 0.56 -1.52 -5.15
CA THR A 217 0.40 -0.09 -4.90
C THR A 217 -0.21 0.22 -3.53
N GLU A 218 -0.13 -0.70 -2.57
CA GLU A 218 -0.40 -0.34 -1.17
C GLU A 218 0.62 0.70 -0.73
N ARG A 219 0.14 1.74 -0.03
CA ARG A 219 1.04 2.73 0.52
C ARG A 219 1.64 2.22 1.81
N VAL A 220 2.94 2.39 1.94
CA VAL A 220 3.65 2.17 3.20
C VAL A 220 4.38 3.43 3.60
N LEU A 221 4.41 3.73 4.89
CA LEU A 221 5.38 4.66 5.46
C LEU A 221 6.66 3.84 5.66
N GLY A 222 7.57 3.94 4.70
CA GLY A 222 8.83 3.21 4.71
C GLY A 222 9.93 4.00 5.41
N ILE A 223 10.74 3.32 6.23
CA ILE A 223 11.96 3.86 6.83
C ILE A 223 13.08 2.84 6.75
N PHE A 224 14.30 3.30 6.48
CA PHE A 224 15.52 2.53 6.69
C PHE A 224 16.28 3.15 7.86
N LEU A 225 16.26 2.48 9.02
CA LEU A 225 16.86 2.98 10.26
C LEU A 225 17.75 1.91 10.88
N ASN A 226 19.00 2.27 11.19
CA ASN A 226 19.98 1.37 11.82
C ASN A 226 20.11 0.03 11.07
N ASP A 227 20.30 0.09 9.75
CA ASP A 227 20.40 -1.07 8.85
C ASP A 227 19.14 -1.97 8.81
N THR A 228 18.00 -1.47 9.31
CA THR A 228 16.73 -2.19 9.33
C THR A 228 15.68 -1.43 8.52
N PRO A 229 15.24 -1.95 7.37
CA PRO A 229 14.06 -1.42 6.69
C PRO A 229 12.79 -1.86 7.42
N VAL A 230 11.94 -0.89 7.72
CA VAL A 230 10.61 -1.10 8.31
C VAL A 230 9.58 -0.39 7.45
N ALA A 231 8.42 -1.02 7.25
CA ALA A 231 7.28 -0.43 6.56
C ALA A 231 6.03 -0.50 7.43
N TYR A 232 5.35 0.65 7.59
CA TYR A 232 4.03 0.73 8.22
C TYR A 232 2.97 0.87 7.13
N PRO A 233 2.09 -0.14 6.90
CA PRO A 233 1.01 -0.02 5.92
C PRO A 233 0.08 1.15 6.24
N PHE A 234 -0.31 1.91 5.21
CA PHE A 234 -1.20 3.06 5.36
C PHE A 234 -2.60 2.61 5.78
N GLU A 235 -3.06 1.45 5.32
CA GLU A 235 -4.32 0.86 5.80
C GLU A 235 -4.32 0.65 7.32
N THR A 236 -3.27 0.02 7.85
CA THR A 236 -3.10 -0.17 9.30
C THR A 236 -3.01 1.17 10.04
N LEU A 237 -2.22 2.11 9.51
CA LEU A 237 -2.08 3.44 10.07
C LEU A 237 -3.42 4.21 10.09
N ALA A 238 -4.23 4.09 9.04
CA ALA A 238 -5.54 4.73 8.94
C ALA A 238 -6.55 4.16 9.95
N GLU A 239 -6.46 2.86 10.23
CA GLU A 239 -7.33 2.19 11.21
C GLU A 239 -7.02 2.63 12.65
N VAL A 240 -5.74 2.66 13.04
CA VAL A 240 -5.33 2.89 14.43
C VAL A 240 -4.98 4.35 14.74
N GLY A 241 -4.61 5.14 13.73
CA GLY A 241 -4.19 6.55 13.81
C GLY A 241 -2.82 6.80 14.46
N VAL A 242 -2.42 5.99 15.44
CA VAL A 242 -1.14 6.12 16.15
C VAL A 242 -0.55 4.75 16.44
N ILE A 243 0.74 4.57 16.13
CA ILE A 243 1.50 3.36 16.44
C ILE A 243 2.71 3.74 17.27
N ASN A 244 2.77 3.29 18.53
CA ASN A 244 3.99 3.35 19.33
C ASN A 244 4.80 2.08 19.08
N ASP A 245 6.03 2.24 18.63
CA ASP A 245 6.89 1.12 18.23
C ASP A 245 8.34 1.37 18.69
N THR A 246 9.20 0.38 18.47
CA THR A 246 10.63 0.44 18.71
C THR A 246 11.36 -0.23 17.55
N ILE A 247 12.13 0.54 16.78
CA ILE A 247 12.97 0.02 15.69
C ILE A 247 14.40 -0.09 16.21
N GLY A 248 14.87 -1.32 16.42
CA GLY A 248 16.17 -1.56 17.04
C GLY A 248 16.20 -1.02 18.48
N GLU A 249 16.98 0.03 18.71
CA GLU A 249 17.07 0.72 20.01
C GLU A 249 16.34 2.08 20.03
N THR A 250 15.69 2.46 18.93
CA THR A 250 15.04 3.76 18.79
C THR A 250 13.54 3.62 19.05
N ASP A 251 13.04 4.29 20.09
CA ASP A 251 11.62 4.40 20.38
C ASP A 251 10.94 5.38 19.41
N VAL A 252 10.03 4.87 18.59
CA VAL A 252 9.40 5.64 17.51
C VAL A 252 7.88 5.69 17.65
N VAL A 253 7.26 6.70 17.04
CA VAL A 253 5.81 6.79 16.87
C VAL A 253 5.47 7.14 15.44
N ALA A 254 4.57 6.36 14.85
CA ALA A 254 3.95 6.68 13.57
C ALA A 254 2.61 7.37 13.84
N PHE A 255 2.43 8.55 13.24
CA PHE A 255 1.19 9.30 13.23
C PHE A 255 0.51 9.16 11.89
N TRP A 256 -0.82 9.08 11.91
CA TRP A 256 -1.65 9.17 10.73
C TRP A 256 -2.86 10.08 10.98
N GLN A 257 -3.18 10.92 10.00
CA GLN A 257 -4.36 11.77 9.99
C GLN A 257 -4.96 11.84 8.58
N PRO A 258 -6.29 11.93 8.42
CA PRO A 258 -6.90 12.20 7.12
C PRO A 258 -6.59 13.63 6.66
N GLY A 259 -6.72 13.90 5.37
CA GLY A 259 -6.65 15.26 4.84
C GLY A 259 -5.72 15.48 3.65
N ALA A 260 -5.25 14.42 2.99
CA ALA A 260 -4.46 14.55 1.76
C ALA A 260 -5.07 13.69 0.66
N ALA A 261 -5.45 14.32 -0.45
CA ALA A 261 -5.95 13.62 -1.62
C ALA A 261 -4.81 12.87 -2.32
N SER A 262 -5.13 11.74 -2.95
CA SER A 262 -4.19 11.04 -3.82
C SER A 262 -3.86 11.88 -5.07
N ALA A 263 -2.56 12.04 -5.36
CA ALA A 263 -2.12 12.62 -6.62
C ALA A 263 -2.24 11.65 -7.83
N LEU A 264 -2.61 10.39 -7.60
CA LEU A 264 -2.44 9.27 -8.54
C LEU A 264 -3.73 8.45 -8.74
N ASP A 265 -4.86 8.90 -8.20
CA ASP A 265 -6.16 8.23 -8.26
C ASP A 265 -7.08 8.82 -9.35
N GLY A 266 -7.81 9.89 -9.05
CA GLY A 266 -8.73 10.54 -9.99
C GLY A 266 -8.00 11.33 -11.09
N ALA A 267 -8.72 11.72 -12.14
CA ALA A 267 -8.17 12.57 -13.20
C ALA A 267 -7.92 14.02 -12.75
N ASP A 268 -8.68 14.47 -11.76
CA ASP A 268 -8.46 15.71 -11.01
C ASP A 268 -7.96 15.36 -9.61
N ILE A 269 -6.79 15.87 -9.25
CA ILE A 269 -6.10 15.50 -8.01
C ILE A 269 -6.93 15.90 -6.79
N ASP A 270 -7.49 17.10 -6.79
CA ASP A 270 -8.21 17.61 -5.61
C ASP A 270 -9.56 16.90 -5.36
N SER A 271 -10.10 16.23 -6.38
CA SER A 271 -11.31 15.40 -6.25
C SER A 271 -11.03 13.93 -5.99
N SER A 272 -9.76 13.54 -5.86
CA SER A 272 -9.34 12.15 -5.63
C SER A 272 -9.63 11.70 -4.20
N ARG A 273 -9.60 10.38 -3.97
CA ARG A 273 -9.77 9.81 -2.63
C ARG A 273 -8.76 10.39 -1.63
N ASP A 274 -9.20 10.57 -0.39
CA ASP A 274 -8.30 10.87 0.74
C ASP A 274 -7.46 9.62 1.02
N VAL A 275 -6.14 9.77 1.03
CA VAL A 275 -5.17 8.71 1.35
C VAL A 275 -4.51 8.95 2.70
N GLY A 276 -4.85 10.05 3.37
CA GLY A 276 -4.27 10.47 4.61
C GLY A 276 -2.82 10.92 4.49
N MET A 277 -2.30 11.33 5.63
CA MET A 277 -0.96 11.85 5.84
C MET A 277 -0.32 11.00 6.92
N ALA A 278 0.97 10.71 6.78
CA ALA A 278 1.71 9.96 7.78
C ALA A 278 3.06 10.60 8.10
N GLY A 279 3.52 10.42 9.32
CA GLY A 279 4.83 10.86 9.79
C GLY A 279 5.39 9.91 10.83
N LEU A 280 6.72 9.79 10.90
CA LEU A 280 7.40 8.98 11.90
C LEU A 280 8.33 9.86 12.73
N PHE A 281 8.29 9.70 14.05
CA PHE A 281 9.02 10.55 14.99
C PHE A 281 9.69 9.70 16.07
N GLU A 282 10.77 10.20 16.67
CA GLU A 282 11.21 9.67 17.96
C GLU A 282 10.23 10.05 19.06
N ARG A 283 9.96 9.11 19.97
CA ARG A 283 9.11 9.33 21.14
C ARG A 283 9.83 9.98 22.31
N GLU A 284 11.16 10.04 22.28
CA GLU A 284 11.93 10.71 23.32
C GLU A 284 11.87 12.23 23.15
N LEU A 285 11.41 12.93 24.19
CA LEU A 285 11.40 14.38 24.27
C LEU A 285 11.94 14.81 25.63
N ASP A 286 12.99 15.66 25.63
CA ASP A 286 13.65 16.16 26.84
C ASP A 286 14.06 15.07 27.86
N GLY A 287 14.39 13.87 27.37
CA GLY A 287 14.81 12.71 28.18
C GLY A 287 13.67 11.86 28.74
N GLU A 288 12.42 12.11 28.33
CA GLU A 288 11.26 11.28 28.64
C GLU A 288 10.73 10.59 27.37
N ILE A 289 10.51 9.29 27.43
CA ILE A 289 9.87 8.55 26.35
C ILE A 289 8.36 8.72 26.49
N LEU A 290 7.76 9.41 25.53
CA LEU A 290 6.33 9.62 25.46
C LEU A 290 5.61 8.38 24.91
N SER A 291 4.32 8.26 25.23
CA SER A 291 3.43 7.24 24.68
C SER A 291 2.20 7.94 24.15
N PHE A 292 1.78 7.61 22.94
CA PHE A 292 0.76 8.34 22.22
C PHE A 292 -0.50 7.50 22.01
N VAL A 293 -1.65 8.14 22.07
CA VAL A 293 -2.96 7.51 21.87
C VAL A 293 -3.83 8.41 21.02
N LEU A 294 -4.74 7.82 20.26
CA LEU A 294 -5.78 8.56 19.56
C LEU A 294 -7.00 8.69 20.48
N VAL A 295 -7.35 9.92 20.86
CA VAL A 295 -8.49 10.23 21.74
C VAL A 295 -9.41 11.22 21.02
N ASP A 296 -10.64 10.80 20.74
CA ASP A 296 -11.65 11.61 20.02
C ASP A 296 -11.12 12.19 18.69
N GLY A 297 -10.27 11.43 17.97
CA GLY A 297 -9.66 11.83 16.70
C GLY A 297 -8.44 12.76 16.82
N ALA A 298 -8.01 13.10 18.03
CA ALA A 298 -6.79 13.85 18.30
C ALA A 298 -5.68 12.94 18.82
N ILE A 299 -4.46 13.13 18.32
CA ILE A 299 -3.27 12.44 18.81
C ILE A 299 -2.86 13.10 20.13
N GLN A 300 -2.78 12.34 21.21
CA GLN A 300 -2.42 12.82 22.55
C GLN A 300 -1.28 12.01 23.14
N ASP A 301 -0.39 12.65 23.91
CA ASP A 301 0.54 11.92 24.77
C ASP A 301 -0.14 11.54 26.10
N GLU A 302 0.11 10.35 26.61
CA GLU A 302 -0.49 9.83 27.85
C GLU A 302 0.08 10.51 29.11
N GLN A 303 1.29 11.05 29.03
CA GLN A 303 2.03 11.63 30.15
C GLN A 303 1.41 12.95 30.61
N THR A 304 1.04 13.80 29.66
CA THR A 304 0.57 15.17 29.91
C THR A 304 -0.82 15.46 29.33
N GLY A 305 -1.30 14.63 28.40
CA GLY A 305 -2.53 14.86 27.66
C GLY A 305 -2.41 16.01 26.66
N SER A 306 -1.20 16.37 26.23
CA SER A 306 -1.01 17.39 25.20
C SER A 306 -1.42 16.83 23.85
N THR A 307 -2.02 17.65 22.99
CA THR A 307 -2.45 17.23 21.65
C THR A 307 -1.36 17.57 20.62
N TRP A 308 -1.21 16.71 19.62
CA TRP A 308 -0.15 16.77 18.62
C TRP A 308 -0.72 16.76 17.21
N ASN A 309 -0.08 17.50 16.30
CA ASN A 309 -0.44 17.50 14.87
C ASN A 309 0.43 16.52 14.06
N ILE A 310 0.14 16.38 12.76
CA ILE A 310 0.86 15.47 11.85
C ILE A 310 2.36 15.76 11.69
N PHE A 311 2.82 16.95 12.07
CA PHE A 311 4.23 17.35 12.06
C PHE A 311 4.96 16.99 13.35
N GLY A 312 4.30 16.34 14.32
CA GLY A 312 4.90 16.08 15.62
C GLY A 312 5.09 17.33 16.45
N THR A 313 4.30 18.38 16.21
CA THR A 313 4.24 19.58 17.05
C THR A 313 3.10 19.45 18.06
N ALA A 314 3.38 19.70 19.33
CA ALA A 314 2.34 19.82 20.35
C ALA A 314 1.59 21.14 20.16
N VAL A 315 0.28 21.08 19.92
CA VAL A 315 -0.55 22.25 19.59
C VAL A 315 -1.38 22.77 20.77
N ASP A 316 -1.65 21.92 21.76
CA ASP A 316 -2.33 22.30 23.01
C ASP A 316 -1.86 21.44 24.19
N GLY A 317 -2.13 21.89 25.42
CA GLY A 317 -1.74 21.20 26.64
C GLY A 317 -0.35 21.60 27.18
N PRO A 318 0.15 20.90 28.22
CA PRO A 318 1.38 21.25 28.91
C PRO A 318 2.65 21.30 28.04
N LEU A 319 2.70 20.53 26.95
CA LEU A 319 3.83 20.46 26.03
C LEU A 319 3.67 21.38 24.81
N ALA A 320 2.61 22.20 24.73
CA ALA A 320 2.34 23.07 23.58
C ALA A 320 3.58 23.88 23.14
N GLY A 321 3.89 23.82 21.84
CA GLY A 321 5.08 24.41 21.23
C GLY A 321 6.31 23.49 21.18
N SER A 322 6.26 22.31 21.82
CA SER A 322 7.30 21.30 21.70
C SER A 322 7.23 20.58 20.35
N GLN A 323 8.36 20.03 19.91
CA GLN A 323 8.53 19.39 18.60
C GLN A 323 9.24 18.04 18.78
N LEU A 324 8.62 16.96 18.31
CA LEU A 324 9.29 15.67 18.22
C LEU A 324 10.32 15.68 17.10
N ARG A 325 11.39 14.88 17.27
CA ARG A 325 12.38 14.70 16.21
C ARG A 325 11.80 13.83 15.11
N GLN A 326 11.56 14.43 13.94
CA GLN A 326 11.10 13.70 12.76
C GLN A 326 12.20 12.75 12.25
N LEU A 327 11.78 11.55 11.85
CA LEU A 327 12.61 10.56 11.18
C LEU A 327 12.38 10.62 9.66
N ASN A 328 13.39 10.22 8.89
CA ASN A 328 13.35 10.19 7.42
C ASN A 328 12.54 8.98 6.93
N ALA A 329 11.25 9.00 7.21
CA ALA A 329 10.27 8.03 6.75
C ALA A 329 9.36 8.68 5.71
N PHE A 330 9.09 7.98 4.60
CA PHE A 330 8.35 8.54 3.48
C PHE A 330 7.26 7.59 3.00
N PRO A 331 6.13 8.11 2.49
CA PRO A 331 5.14 7.29 1.81
C PRO A 331 5.75 6.72 0.52
N HIS A 332 5.57 5.43 0.28
CA HIS A 332 5.96 4.73 -0.95
C HIS A 332 4.88 3.73 -1.35
N PHE A 333 4.83 3.37 -2.63
CA PHE A 333 4.14 2.14 -3.03
C PHE A 333 4.98 0.91 -2.70
N TRP A 334 4.35 -0.10 -2.15
CA TRP A 334 5.00 -1.31 -1.65
C TRP A 334 5.92 -1.97 -2.68
N PHE A 335 5.46 -2.13 -3.93
CA PHE A 335 6.24 -2.79 -4.97
C PHE A 335 7.61 -2.15 -5.17
N SER A 336 7.68 -0.82 -5.07
CA SER A 336 8.92 -0.06 -5.25
C SER A 336 9.79 -0.14 -4.00
N TRP A 337 9.19 0.02 -2.81
CA TRP A 337 9.88 -0.09 -1.54
C TRP A 337 10.54 -1.46 -1.36
N ALA A 338 9.77 -2.53 -1.54
CA ALA A 338 10.25 -3.91 -1.38
C ALA A 338 11.27 -4.31 -2.46
N ALA A 339 11.27 -3.66 -3.63
CA ALA A 339 12.31 -3.90 -4.63
C ALA A 339 13.68 -3.33 -4.22
N PHE A 340 13.72 -2.27 -3.42
CA PHE A 340 14.97 -1.74 -2.85
C PHE A 340 15.33 -2.37 -1.50
N TYR A 341 14.32 -2.76 -0.71
CA TYR A 341 14.49 -3.30 0.64
C TYR A 341 13.68 -4.60 0.82
N PRO A 342 14.05 -5.70 0.14
CA PRO A 342 13.28 -6.95 0.17
C PRO A 342 13.21 -7.59 1.57
N GLU A 343 14.15 -7.28 2.45
CA GLU A 343 14.19 -7.73 3.86
C GLU A 343 13.35 -6.89 4.82
N THR A 344 12.51 -5.99 4.28
CA THR A 344 11.66 -5.10 5.10
C THR A 344 10.83 -5.86 6.11
N VAL A 345 10.92 -5.44 7.38
CA VAL A 345 9.96 -5.82 8.42
C VAL A 345 8.70 -4.99 8.23
N ILE A 346 7.58 -5.65 8.00
CA ILE A 346 6.29 -4.96 7.84
C ILE A 346 5.61 -4.93 9.21
N TYR A 347 5.31 -3.73 9.71
CA TYR A 347 4.61 -3.60 10.99
C TYR A 347 3.25 -4.29 10.94
N GLY A 348 2.94 -5.07 11.99
CA GLY A 348 1.71 -5.87 12.05
C GLY A 348 1.74 -7.15 11.21
N PHE A 349 2.86 -7.43 10.54
CA PHE A 349 3.06 -8.65 9.75
C PHE A 349 4.08 -9.54 10.46
N GLU A 350 3.66 -10.70 10.96
CA GLU A 350 4.59 -11.69 11.52
C GLU A 350 5.16 -12.59 10.41
N GLU A 351 6.44 -12.43 10.09
CA GLU A 351 7.16 -13.38 9.23
C GLU A 351 7.34 -14.72 9.96
N GLN A 352 6.83 -15.81 9.38
CA GLN A 352 7.22 -17.15 9.78
C GLN A 352 8.67 -17.41 9.35
N GLU A 353 9.63 -16.97 10.16
CA GLU A 353 11.00 -17.47 10.03
C GLU A 353 11.01 -18.99 10.29
N SER A 354 11.53 -19.73 9.31
CA SER A 354 11.82 -21.15 9.39
C SER A 354 12.95 -21.40 10.40
N SER A 355 12.67 -21.33 11.70
CA SER A 355 13.57 -21.85 12.73
C SER A 355 13.23 -23.32 12.97
N ASN A 356 14.06 -24.17 12.38
CA ASN A 356 14.10 -25.59 12.70
C ASN A 356 14.65 -25.73 14.13
N GLN A 357 13.78 -25.70 15.14
CA GLN A 357 14.05 -26.30 16.43
C GLN A 357 12.75 -26.70 17.16
N SER A 358 12.64 -28.00 17.35
CA SER A 358 11.70 -28.67 18.23
C SER A 358 11.71 -28.06 19.63
N GLU A 359 10.56 -27.66 20.16
CA GLU A 359 9.93 -28.36 21.28
C GLU A 359 8.55 -27.77 21.62
N THR A 360 7.61 -28.69 21.72
CA THR A 360 6.27 -28.63 22.30
C THR A 360 5.97 -27.46 23.26
N GLY A 361 4.99 -26.65 22.89
CA GLY A 361 4.25 -25.76 23.78
C GLY A 361 2.91 -25.38 23.14
N ALA A 362 1.88 -26.19 23.36
CA ALA A 362 0.53 -25.84 22.98
C ALA A 362 0.13 -24.53 23.69
N VAL A 363 -0.15 -23.49 22.91
CA VAL A 363 -0.86 -22.30 23.39
C VAL A 363 -2.13 -22.18 22.58
N SER A 364 -3.22 -22.62 23.19
CA SER A 364 -4.57 -22.23 22.83
C SER A 364 -4.73 -20.75 23.13
N ALA A 365 -4.79 -19.93 22.08
CA ALA A 365 -5.44 -18.64 22.11
C ALA A 365 -6.85 -18.86 21.53
N ALA A 366 -7.89 -18.61 22.33
CA ALA A 366 -9.26 -18.69 21.86
C ALA A 366 -9.47 -17.66 20.74
N SER A 367 -9.77 -18.16 19.54
CA SER A 367 -10.26 -17.35 18.42
C SER A 367 -11.55 -16.64 18.80
N PRO A 368 -11.85 -15.44 18.26
CA PRO A 368 -13.23 -14.97 18.24
C PRO A 368 -14.07 -16.05 17.54
N SER A 369 -15.16 -16.50 18.13
CA SER A 369 -16.04 -17.45 17.46
C SER A 369 -16.75 -16.71 16.33
N ARG A 370 -16.73 -17.27 15.11
CA ARG A 370 -17.70 -16.91 14.08
C ARG A 370 -19.09 -17.02 14.71
N ASN A 371 -19.82 -15.91 14.82
CA ASN A 371 -21.07 -15.86 15.57
C ASN A 371 -22.26 -16.47 14.80
N GLU A 372 -22.01 -17.10 13.65
CA GLU A 372 -23.03 -17.53 12.68
C GLU A 372 -22.76 -18.94 12.11
N LEU A 373 -23.82 -19.53 11.54
CA LEU A 373 -23.81 -20.89 11.00
C LEU A 373 -22.97 -20.97 9.73
N ASP A 374 -22.16 -22.01 9.62
CA ASP A 374 -21.40 -22.29 8.39
C ASP A 374 -22.35 -22.87 7.33
N PRO A 375 -22.27 -22.42 6.06
CA PRO A 375 -22.93 -23.12 4.99
C PRO A 375 -22.22 -24.46 4.77
N VAL A 376 -22.95 -25.57 4.87
CA VAL A 376 -22.40 -26.92 4.76
C VAL A 376 -23.02 -27.64 3.57
N LEU A 377 -22.18 -28.13 2.67
CA LEU A 377 -22.55 -29.05 1.59
C LEU A 377 -22.02 -30.45 1.91
N GLY A 378 -22.89 -31.46 1.85
CA GLY A 378 -22.55 -32.83 2.24
C GLY A 378 -23.08 -33.21 3.62
N ALA A 379 -22.49 -34.25 4.24
CA ALA A 379 -22.93 -34.73 5.56
C ALA A 379 -22.36 -33.85 6.67
N GLU A 380 -23.22 -33.31 7.53
CA GLU A 380 -22.82 -32.36 8.60
C GLU A 380 -21.78 -32.94 9.58
N ASP A 381 -21.86 -34.25 9.82
CA ASP A 381 -20.98 -35.05 10.69
C ASP A 381 -19.81 -35.71 9.95
N ALA A 382 -19.56 -35.34 8.69
CA ALA A 382 -18.43 -35.83 7.94
C ALA A 382 -17.09 -35.53 8.66
N PRO A 383 -16.18 -36.51 8.76
CA PRO A 383 -14.92 -36.35 9.48
C PRO A 383 -13.89 -35.48 8.77
N ILE A 384 -14.05 -35.20 7.48
CA ILE A 384 -13.19 -34.28 6.72
C ILE A 384 -13.99 -33.04 6.36
N THR A 385 -13.47 -31.88 6.77
CA THR A 385 -14.00 -30.58 6.39
C THR A 385 -13.08 -29.94 5.36
N LEU A 386 -13.60 -29.74 4.15
CA LEU A 386 -12.98 -28.96 3.09
C LEU A 386 -13.57 -27.56 3.12
N ILE A 387 -12.76 -26.54 3.40
CA ILE A 387 -13.19 -25.15 3.41
C ILE A 387 -12.63 -24.48 2.15
N GLU A 388 -13.51 -24.00 1.28
CA GLU A 388 -13.15 -23.10 0.18
C GLU A 388 -13.24 -21.65 0.67
N TYR A 389 -12.12 -20.95 0.65
CA TYR A 389 -12.09 -19.50 0.74
C TYR A 389 -12.15 -18.91 -0.67
N GLY A 390 -13.22 -18.18 -0.96
CA GLY A 390 -13.55 -17.72 -2.30
C GLY A 390 -14.09 -16.29 -2.36
N ALA A 391 -14.06 -15.72 -3.55
CA ALA A 391 -14.71 -14.44 -3.86
C ALA A 391 -15.59 -14.61 -5.10
N TYR A 392 -16.82 -14.08 -5.07
CA TYR A 392 -17.78 -14.23 -6.18
C TYR A 392 -17.33 -13.54 -7.48
N GLY A 393 -16.51 -12.50 -7.36
CA GLY A 393 -15.86 -11.80 -8.45
C GLY A 393 -14.63 -12.53 -9.01
N CYS A 394 -14.09 -13.53 -8.31
CA CYS A 394 -12.88 -14.24 -8.71
C CYS A 394 -13.09 -15.12 -9.96
N PRO A 395 -12.36 -14.89 -11.06
CA PRO A 395 -12.43 -15.77 -12.23
C PRO A 395 -11.98 -17.20 -11.94
N SER A 396 -11.00 -17.38 -11.04
CA SER A 396 -10.46 -18.69 -10.68
C SER A 396 -11.41 -19.48 -9.76
N CYS A 397 -12.12 -18.81 -8.83
CA CYS A 397 -13.16 -19.48 -8.02
C CYS A 397 -14.29 -19.97 -8.91
N ARG A 398 -14.70 -19.14 -9.87
CA ARG A 398 -15.68 -19.52 -10.88
C ARG A 398 -15.23 -20.73 -11.71
N MET A 399 -13.95 -20.80 -12.08
CA MET A 399 -13.39 -21.96 -12.78
C MET A 399 -13.40 -23.21 -11.90
N LEU A 400 -13.07 -23.09 -10.61
CA LEU A 400 -13.15 -24.19 -9.63
C LEU A 400 -14.59 -24.70 -9.51
N HIS A 401 -15.55 -23.80 -9.26
CA HIS A 401 -16.98 -24.12 -9.20
C HIS A 401 -17.48 -24.81 -10.48
N GLN A 402 -17.19 -24.24 -11.66
CA GLN A 402 -17.63 -24.81 -12.95
C GLN A 402 -16.96 -26.14 -13.32
N SER A 403 -15.82 -26.47 -12.71
CA SER A 403 -15.15 -27.75 -12.94
C SER A 403 -15.95 -28.94 -12.39
N GLY A 404 -16.84 -28.69 -11.40
CA GLY A 404 -17.60 -29.72 -10.71
C GLY A 404 -16.76 -30.64 -9.83
N VAL A 405 -15.51 -30.27 -9.54
CA VAL A 405 -14.57 -31.15 -8.81
C VAL A 405 -14.99 -31.35 -7.36
N LEU A 406 -15.55 -30.33 -6.71
CA LEU A 406 -15.98 -30.39 -5.32
C LEU A 406 -17.21 -31.30 -5.15
N GLU A 407 -18.15 -31.24 -6.08
CA GLU A 407 -19.33 -32.11 -6.13
C GLU A 407 -18.93 -33.56 -6.42
N GLN A 408 -17.98 -33.77 -7.34
CA GLN A 408 -17.43 -35.10 -7.62
C GLN A 408 -16.79 -35.73 -6.37
N LEU A 409 -16.11 -34.94 -5.53
CA LEU A 409 -15.55 -35.43 -4.27
C LEU A 409 -16.65 -35.87 -3.29
N LEU A 410 -17.76 -35.15 -3.19
CA LEU A 410 -18.91 -35.55 -2.37
C LEU A 410 -19.54 -36.86 -2.86
N GLU A 411 -19.61 -37.06 -4.18
CA GLU A 411 -20.11 -38.32 -4.78
C GLU A 411 -19.15 -39.49 -4.57
N GLU A 412 -17.84 -39.25 -4.68
CA GLU A 412 -16.80 -40.27 -4.53
C GLU A 412 -16.60 -40.71 -3.07
N PHE A 413 -16.75 -39.77 -2.13
CA PHE A 413 -16.54 -39.99 -0.70
C PHE A 413 -17.82 -39.71 0.12
N PRO A 414 -18.91 -40.47 -0.12
CA PRO A 414 -20.21 -40.18 0.48
C PRO A 414 -20.15 -40.30 2.01
N GLY A 415 -20.59 -39.25 2.71
CA GLY A 415 -20.61 -39.17 4.16
C GLY A 415 -19.24 -39.01 4.83
N GLN A 416 -18.16 -38.91 4.04
CA GLN A 416 -16.79 -38.78 4.55
C GLN A 416 -16.25 -37.35 4.47
N ILE A 417 -16.79 -36.52 3.57
CA ILE A 417 -16.40 -35.13 3.36
C ILE A 417 -17.62 -34.23 3.50
N LYS A 418 -17.39 -33.04 4.06
CA LYS A 418 -18.26 -31.88 3.91
C LYS A 418 -17.48 -30.70 3.37
N ILE A 419 -18.16 -29.83 2.64
CA ILE A 419 -17.61 -28.60 2.10
C ILE A 419 -18.23 -27.41 2.83
N ILE A 420 -17.40 -26.44 3.17
CA ILE A 420 -17.81 -25.14 3.70
C ILE A 420 -17.28 -24.07 2.75
N TYR A 421 -18.10 -23.06 2.47
CA TYR A 421 -17.65 -21.85 1.77
C TYR A 421 -17.40 -20.73 2.78
N ARG A 422 -16.28 -20.03 2.61
CA ARG A 422 -15.86 -18.86 3.40
C ARG A 422 -15.65 -17.68 2.49
N ASP A 423 -16.20 -16.54 2.87
CA ASP A 423 -16.06 -15.30 2.12
C ASP A 423 -14.62 -14.78 2.27
N PHE A 424 -13.96 -14.53 1.14
CA PHE A 424 -12.62 -13.92 1.09
C PHE A 424 -12.58 -12.86 -0.02
N PRO A 425 -13.23 -11.69 0.18
CA PRO A 425 -13.56 -10.69 -0.85
C PRO A 425 -12.36 -9.85 -1.35
N VAL A 426 -11.30 -10.52 -1.81
CA VAL A 426 -10.00 -9.92 -2.15
C VAL A 426 -9.79 -9.58 -3.63
N ILE A 427 -10.80 -9.78 -4.50
CA ILE A 427 -10.63 -9.60 -5.96
C ILE A 427 -11.24 -8.28 -6.46
N TYR A 428 -12.50 -8.03 -6.14
CA TYR A 428 -13.24 -6.81 -6.46
C TYR A 428 -14.02 -6.36 -5.21
N PRO A 429 -13.36 -5.69 -4.24
CA PRO A 429 -13.93 -5.49 -2.90
C PRO A 429 -15.37 -4.98 -2.90
N ASN A 430 -15.70 -3.93 -3.66
CA ASN A 430 -17.06 -3.40 -3.71
C ASN A 430 -18.13 -4.44 -4.16
N TYR A 431 -17.81 -5.31 -5.11
CA TYR A 431 -18.73 -6.35 -5.57
C TYR A 431 -18.68 -7.58 -4.66
N ASP A 432 -17.49 -8.00 -4.25
CA ASP A 432 -17.29 -9.22 -3.49
C ASP A 432 -17.88 -9.11 -2.08
N TYR A 433 -17.72 -7.97 -1.41
CA TYR A 433 -18.36 -7.71 -0.11
C TYR A 433 -19.88 -7.69 -0.23
N MET A 434 -20.41 -6.99 -1.23
CA MET A 434 -21.86 -6.94 -1.48
C MET A 434 -22.45 -8.33 -1.76
N ALA A 435 -21.79 -9.13 -2.60
CA ALA A 435 -22.24 -10.48 -2.92
C ALA A 435 -22.10 -11.45 -1.73
N ALA A 436 -21.01 -11.35 -0.97
CA ALA A 436 -20.77 -12.13 0.24
C ALA A 436 -21.84 -11.85 1.31
N GLU A 437 -22.11 -10.57 1.57
CA GLU A 437 -23.12 -10.14 2.52
C GLU A 437 -24.53 -10.60 2.11
N LEU A 438 -24.90 -10.45 0.84
CA LEU A 438 -26.17 -10.98 0.33
C LEU A 438 -26.25 -12.50 0.44
N ALA A 439 -25.13 -13.21 0.26
CA ALA A 439 -25.10 -14.66 0.44
C ALA A 439 -25.33 -15.04 1.91
N GLN A 440 -24.73 -14.35 2.88
CA GLN A 440 -25.02 -14.57 4.31
C GLN A 440 -26.49 -14.22 4.64
N CYS A 441 -27.06 -13.15 4.06
CA CYS A 441 -28.49 -12.84 4.21
C CYS A 441 -29.41 -13.93 3.65
N VAL A 442 -28.99 -14.63 2.60
CA VAL A 442 -29.73 -15.80 2.09
C VAL A 442 -29.52 -17.02 2.99
N LEU A 443 -28.35 -17.17 3.61
CA LEU A 443 -28.07 -18.25 4.57
C LEU A 443 -29.00 -18.23 5.78
N ASP A 444 -29.39 -17.04 6.26
CA ASP A 444 -30.41 -16.88 7.31
C ASP A 444 -31.75 -17.56 6.98
N GLN A 445 -32.05 -17.72 5.68
CA GLN A 445 -33.27 -18.36 5.20
C GLN A 445 -33.12 -19.87 5.01
N GLY A 446 -31.89 -20.38 5.03
CA GLY A 446 -31.58 -21.81 5.05
C GLY A 446 -30.38 -22.20 4.20
N ASN A 447 -29.70 -23.26 4.63
CA ASN A 447 -28.51 -23.81 3.95
C ASN A 447 -28.74 -24.15 2.47
N ASP A 448 -29.89 -24.77 2.14
CA ASP A 448 -30.19 -25.14 0.75
C ASP A 448 -30.36 -23.91 -0.16
N LEU A 449 -30.90 -22.82 0.38
CA LEU A 449 -31.03 -21.55 -0.34
C LEU A 449 -29.67 -20.87 -0.52
N PHE A 450 -28.79 -20.93 0.48
CA PHE A 450 -27.41 -20.44 0.34
C PHE A 450 -26.70 -21.11 -0.81
N TRP A 451 -26.69 -22.46 -0.88
CA TRP A 451 -25.97 -23.16 -1.94
C TRP A 451 -26.59 -22.91 -3.32
N ALA A 452 -27.92 -22.81 -3.41
CA ALA A 452 -28.58 -22.39 -4.66
C ALA A 452 -28.17 -20.96 -5.08
N TYR A 453 -27.94 -20.07 -4.13
CA TYR A 453 -27.53 -18.69 -4.40
C TYR A 453 -26.06 -18.59 -4.76
N HIS A 454 -25.20 -19.32 -4.05
CA HIS A 454 -23.79 -19.49 -4.35
C HIS A 454 -23.59 -19.98 -5.81
N ASP A 455 -24.34 -21.01 -6.22
CA ASP A 455 -24.37 -21.49 -7.61
C ASP A 455 -24.81 -20.38 -8.59
N ALA A 456 -25.88 -19.65 -8.24
CA ALA A 456 -26.40 -18.56 -9.05
C ALA A 456 -25.38 -17.42 -9.21
N LEU A 457 -24.64 -17.06 -8.16
CA LEU A 457 -23.60 -16.04 -8.21
C LEU A 457 -22.45 -16.44 -9.14
N PHE A 458 -22.00 -17.70 -9.11
CA PHE A 458 -20.93 -18.16 -10.01
C PHE A 458 -21.38 -18.45 -11.44
N THR A 459 -22.68 -18.63 -11.69
CA THR A 459 -23.20 -18.95 -13.04
C THR A 459 -23.84 -17.76 -13.75
N ILE A 460 -24.59 -16.91 -13.03
CA ILE A 460 -25.42 -15.84 -13.59
C ILE A 460 -24.80 -14.46 -13.35
N ALA A 461 -24.30 -14.18 -12.14
CA ALA A 461 -23.67 -12.90 -11.84
C ALA A 461 -22.22 -12.87 -12.38
N GLN A 462 -21.96 -12.02 -13.37
CA GLN A 462 -20.66 -11.91 -14.06
C GLN A 462 -19.90 -10.65 -13.59
N PRO A 463 -18.56 -10.57 -13.74
CA PRO A 463 -17.82 -9.33 -13.49
C PRO A 463 -18.44 -8.17 -14.28
N GLY A 464 -18.99 -7.18 -13.56
CA GLY A 464 -19.80 -6.10 -14.12
C GLY A 464 -21.25 -6.03 -13.60
N PHE A 465 -21.70 -7.01 -12.82
CA PHE A 465 -22.84 -6.83 -11.91
C PHE A 465 -22.40 -5.93 -10.75
N SER A 466 -22.85 -4.69 -10.74
CA SER A 466 -22.62 -3.75 -9.61
C SER A 466 -23.94 -3.25 -9.03
N ASP A 467 -25.05 -3.91 -9.35
CA ASP A 467 -26.39 -3.53 -8.95
C ASP A 467 -26.89 -4.49 -7.88
N GLU A 468 -26.91 -4.00 -6.64
CA GLU A 468 -27.39 -4.72 -5.46
C GLU A 468 -28.81 -5.27 -5.66
N GLU A 469 -29.71 -4.48 -6.25
CA GLU A 469 -31.10 -4.91 -6.48
C GLU A 469 -31.17 -6.05 -7.51
N ALA A 470 -30.23 -6.12 -8.45
CA ALA A 470 -30.14 -7.24 -9.38
C ALA A 470 -29.66 -8.53 -8.69
N LEU A 471 -28.75 -8.42 -7.71
CA LEU A 471 -28.33 -9.56 -6.87
C LEU A 471 -29.42 -10.00 -5.90
N ILE A 472 -30.19 -9.06 -5.36
CA ILE A 472 -31.38 -9.32 -4.54
C ILE A 472 -32.47 -10.01 -5.38
N ALA A 473 -32.69 -9.55 -6.62
CA ALA A 473 -33.63 -10.21 -7.55
C ALA A 473 -33.20 -11.64 -7.88
N LEU A 474 -31.90 -11.89 -8.04
CA LEU A 474 -31.34 -13.23 -8.24
C LEU A 474 -31.64 -14.15 -7.04
N ALA A 475 -31.62 -13.64 -5.81
CA ALA A 475 -32.04 -14.40 -4.63
C ALA A 475 -33.53 -14.77 -4.71
N GLY A 476 -34.38 -13.88 -5.25
CA GLY A 476 -35.78 -14.17 -5.52
C GLY A 476 -35.99 -15.28 -6.57
N ASP A 477 -35.18 -15.31 -7.62
CA ASP A 477 -35.28 -16.30 -8.71
C ASP A 477 -35.00 -17.74 -8.22
N ILE A 478 -34.19 -17.91 -7.17
CA ILE A 478 -33.93 -19.21 -6.53
C ILE A 478 -34.92 -19.54 -5.39
N GLY A 479 -35.86 -18.64 -5.10
CA GLY A 479 -36.93 -18.85 -4.12
C GLY A 479 -36.69 -18.28 -2.72
N ALA A 480 -35.70 -17.40 -2.52
CA ALA A 480 -35.52 -16.66 -1.27
C ALA A 480 -36.57 -15.54 -1.10
N ASP A 481 -36.88 -15.18 0.14
CA ASP A 481 -37.70 -14.01 0.49
C ASP A 481 -36.89 -12.73 0.27
N VAL A 482 -37.14 -12.09 -0.87
CA VAL A 482 -36.49 -10.87 -1.34
C VAL A 482 -36.62 -9.70 -0.35
N GLU A 483 -37.76 -9.56 0.33
CA GLU A 483 -37.95 -8.47 1.29
C GLU A 483 -37.12 -8.70 2.56
N ALA A 484 -36.99 -9.96 2.98
CA ALA A 484 -36.11 -10.32 4.09
C ALA A 484 -34.63 -10.14 3.73
N VAL A 485 -34.19 -10.54 2.52
CA VAL A 485 -32.81 -10.30 2.05
C VAL A 485 -32.51 -8.81 2.01
N ARG A 486 -33.39 -7.99 1.43
CA ARG A 486 -33.20 -6.53 1.37
C ARG A 486 -33.11 -5.89 2.75
N ALA A 487 -33.98 -6.31 3.68
CA ALA A 487 -33.95 -5.80 5.05
C ALA A 487 -32.67 -6.21 5.80
N CYS A 488 -32.17 -7.41 5.55
CA CYS A 488 -30.91 -7.91 6.09
C CYS A 488 -29.71 -7.13 5.55
N ALA A 489 -29.59 -7.01 4.22
CA ALA A 489 -28.49 -6.28 3.58
C ALA A 489 -28.45 -4.81 4.03
N ALA A 490 -29.60 -4.13 4.09
CA ALA A 490 -29.67 -2.74 4.55
C ALA A 490 -29.32 -2.53 6.04
N SER A 491 -29.13 -3.60 6.81
CA SER A 491 -28.76 -3.54 8.23
C SER A 491 -27.28 -3.80 8.49
N ASP A 492 -26.51 -4.15 7.45
CA ASP A 492 -25.10 -4.53 7.50
C ASP A 492 -24.78 -5.64 8.53
N ILE A 493 -25.78 -6.47 8.88
CA ILE A 493 -25.67 -7.39 10.03
C ILE A 493 -24.61 -8.47 9.83
N HIS A 494 -24.36 -8.87 8.57
CA HIS A 494 -23.43 -9.94 8.21
C HIS A 494 -22.06 -9.43 7.77
N LEU A 495 -21.88 -8.11 7.66
CA LEU A 495 -20.61 -7.52 7.24
C LEU A 495 -19.45 -7.93 8.16
N GLU A 496 -19.70 -8.03 9.47
CA GLU A 496 -18.69 -8.51 10.43
C GLU A 496 -18.37 -10.00 10.26
N THR A 497 -19.32 -10.83 9.83
CA THR A 497 -19.06 -12.24 9.49
C THR A 497 -18.19 -12.35 8.24
N VAL A 498 -18.47 -11.55 7.21
CA VAL A 498 -17.66 -11.49 5.99
C VAL A 498 -16.23 -11.03 6.30
N ARG A 499 -16.08 -9.96 7.10
CA ARG A 499 -14.77 -9.47 7.59
C ARG A 499 -14.05 -10.50 8.45
N TYR A 500 -14.78 -11.22 9.30
CA TYR A 500 -14.19 -12.28 10.12
C TYR A 500 -13.64 -13.42 9.24
N ASP A 501 -14.40 -13.87 8.25
CA ASP A 501 -13.96 -14.92 7.33
C ASP A 501 -12.75 -14.43 6.51
N GLU A 502 -12.74 -13.17 6.08
CA GLU A 502 -11.60 -12.54 5.40
C GLU A 502 -10.34 -12.49 6.28
N GLN A 503 -10.46 -11.92 7.48
CA GLN A 503 -9.38 -11.85 8.47
C GLN A 503 -8.88 -13.25 8.85
N ARG A 504 -9.78 -14.23 8.94
CA ARG A 504 -9.40 -15.62 9.21
C ARG A 504 -8.64 -16.22 8.03
N GLY A 505 -9.03 -15.90 6.80
CA GLY A 505 -8.29 -16.27 5.60
C GLY A 505 -6.87 -15.70 5.60
N PHE A 506 -6.72 -14.42 5.92
CA PHE A 506 -5.40 -13.81 6.09
C PHE A 506 -4.61 -14.45 7.24
N ALA A 507 -5.23 -14.70 8.39
CA ALA A 507 -4.59 -15.34 9.54
C ALA A 507 -4.16 -16.80 9.28
N LEU A 508 -4.79 -17.48 8.31
CA LEU A 508 -4.39 -18.80 7.84
C LEU A 508 -3.26 -18.74 6.79
N GLY A 509 -2.83 -17.55 6.37
CA GLY A 509 -1.80 -17.36 5.36
C GLY A 509 -2.27 -17.65 3.94
N LEU A 510 -3.58 -17.48 3.68
CA LEU A 510 -4.15 -17.62 2.33
C LEU A 510 -3.72 -16.45 1.46
N ARG A 511 -3.24 -16.74 0.24
CA ARG A 511 -2.61 -15.75 -0.67
C ARG A 511 -3.52 -15.28 -1.80
N GLY A 512 -4.78 -15.68 -1.77
CA GLY A 512 -5.76 -15.38 -2.81
C GLY A 512 -6.85 -16.43 -2.90
N THR A 513 -7.69 -16.31 -3.91
CA THR A 513 -8.86 -17.17 -4.11
C THR A 513 -8.80 -17.90 -5.47
N PRO A 514 -9.31 -19.14 -5.57
CA PRO A 514 -9.80 -19.97 -4.47
C PRO A 514 -8.64 -20.54 -3.65
N SER A 515 -8.82 -20.63 -2.35
CA SER A 515 -7.91 -21.35 -1.43
C SER A 515 -8.66 -22.47 -0.73
N ILE A 516 -8.05 -23.66 -0.63
CA ILE A 516 -8.66 -24.82 0.02
C ILE A 516 -7.96 -25.12 1.34
N VAL A 517 -8.74 -25.31 2.40
CA VAL A 517 -8.28 -25.76 3.72
C VAL A 517 -8.94 -27.09 4.04
N ILE A 518 -8.17 -28.10 4.43
CA ILE A 518 -8.67 -29.42 4.84
C ILE A 518 -8.33 -29.63 6.31
N ASN A 519 -9.34 -29.76 7.18
CA ASN A 519 -9.15 -29.96 8.63
C ASN A 519 -8.08 -29.04 9.24
N ASP A 520 -8.24 -27.72 9.06
CA ASP A 520 -7.32 -26.66 9.51
C ASP A 520 -5.96 -26.58 8.79
N ARG A 521 -5.72 -27.40 7.76
CA ARG A 521 -4.50 -27.36 6.96
C ARG A 521 -4.73 -26.72 5.60
N VAL A 522 -4.02 -25.62 5.34
CA VAL A 522 -4.02 -24.96 4.03
C VAL A 522 -3.38 -25.87 2.98
N ILE A 523 -4.08 -26.04 1.86
CA ILE A 523 -3.61 -26.81 0.70
C ILE A 523 -3.28 -25.85 -0.44
N TYR A 524 -2.00 -25.78 -0.79
CA TYR A 524 -1.55 -25.02 -1.96
C TYR A 524 -1.78 -25.85 -3.23
N LEU A 525 -2.82 -25.47 -3.98
CA LEU A 525 -3.23 -26.15 -5.19
C LEU A 525 -2.34 -25.78 -6.37
N THR A 526 -1.78 -26.81 -6.99
CA THR A 526 -1.10 -26.74 -8.30
C THR A 526 -1.94 -27.35 -9.42
N SER A 527 -2.99 -28.12 -9.06
CA SER A 527 -4.01 -28.65 -9.95
C SER A 527 -5.28 -29.04 -9.16
N LEU A 528 -6.41 -29.17 -9.84
CA LEU A 528 -7.68 -29.57 -9.23
C LEU A 528 -7.65 -31.02 -8.69
N GLU A 529 -6.89 -31.91 -9.33
CA GLU A 529 -6.70 -33.30 -8.88
C GLU A 529 -6.02 -33.40 -7.52
N GLN A 530 -5.23 -32.38 -7.15
CA GLN A 530 -4.52 -32.36 -5.88
C GLN A 530 -5.49 -32.30 -4.68
N ILE A 531 -6.68 -31.70 -4.84
CA ILE A 531 -7.71 -31.68 -3.78
C ILE A 531 -8.09 -33.11 -3.41
N ARG A 532 -8.32 -33.96 -4.43
CA ARG A 532 -8.66 -35.37 -4.26
C ARG A 532 -7.56 -36.16 -3.57
N GLU A 533 -6.31 -35.94 -3.95
CA GLU A 533 -5.17 -36.62 -3.34
C GLU A 533 -5.02 -36.26 -1.86
N GLU A 534 -5.23 -35.00 -1.48
CA GLU A 534 -5.14 -34.56 -0.09
C GLU A 534 -6.28 -35.10 0.77
N VAL A 535 -7.49 -35.19 0.22
CA VAL A 535 -8.62 -35.87 0.85
C VAL A 535 -8.29 -37.34 1.14
N LEU A 536 -7.71 -38.07 0.17
CA LEU A 536 -7.32 -39.47 0.37
C LEU A 536 -6.27 -39.61 1.47
N LYS A 537 -5.27 -38.72 1.53
CA LYS A 537 -4.25 -38.71 2.59
C LYS A 537 -4.86 -38.46 3.97
N GLU A 538 -5.85 -37.58 4.05
CA GLU A 538 -6.54 -37.27 5.30
C GLU A 538 -7.38 -38.48 5.77
N LEU A 539 -8.09 -39.15 4.84
CA LEU A 539 -8.83 -40.38 5.15
C LEU A 539 -7.92 -41.50 5.65
N ASP A 540 -6.75 -41.70 5.02
CA ASP A 540 -5.77 -42.68 5.45
C ASP A 540 -5.22 -42.38 6.86
N THR A 541 -5.13 -41.09 7.24
CA THR A 541 -4.68 -40.65 8.56
C THR A 541 -5.74 -40.93 9.63
N LEU A 542 -7.03 -40.75 9.31
CA LEU A 542 -8.14 -41.04 10.21
C LEU A 542 -8.36 -42.55 10.47
N GLN A 543 -7.82 -43.42 9.62
CA GLN A 543 -7.91 -44.88 9.74
C GLN A 543 -6.77 -45.52 10.54
N GLN A 544 -5.70 -44.77 10.81
CA GLN A 544 -4.55 -45.19 11.65
C GLN A 544 -4.77 -44.80 13.10
#